data_AF-A0A955ETQ9-F1
#
_entry.id   AF-A0A955ETQ9-F1
#
_cell.length_a   1.000
_cell.length_b   1.000
_cell.length_c   1.000
_cell.angle_alpha   90.00
_cell.angle_beta   90.00
_cell.angle_gamma   90.00
#
_symmetry.space_group_name_H-M   'P 1'
#
loop_
_entity.id
_entity.type
_entity.pdbx_description
1 polymer ?
#
loop_
_entity_poly.entity_id
_entity_poly.type
_entity_poly.pdbx_seq_one_letter_code
_entity_poly.pdbx_strand_id
1 'polypeptide(L)'
;MARPPVRTRLAAAASAVAFTVLATALCFAPPRAAEARGGEMAPPPPAGAPVASPDMGLTLFDQCVRWVSMGGQGIQQTTDFYINIIAELDLDTMTHRGPMRLWWQAPDRFRQELTVSRNVTTKILNGDRLWIVDPRGRAQRMHGTAGGVSAIRQLKEDRDRLGDLAQFLTLRSLMGDGAQFFFEGEKEGNGSYAGRWLKLRRVAPGAAEMHFWLAFQRGADGGYQATWPGIVRILGDPSRNLPTEDYILRSWKDPQRGAGQSFRYPEQIDAYSLLPGRAPLRFLRATVRDIKINVGIDPARFLPPGGR
;
A
#
# COMPACT_ATOMS: atom_id res chain seq x y z
N MET A 1 -2.77 17.15 32.87
CA MET A 1 -2.96 17.04 31.40
C MET A 1 -2.62 15.62 30.98
N ALA A 2 -3.61 14.82 30.58
CA ALA A 2 -3.38 13.44 30.14
C ALA A 2 -2.84 13.45 28.71
N ARG A 3 -1.65 12.85 28.49
CA ARG A 3 -1.12 12.61 27.14
C ARG A 3 -2.08 11.67 26.40
N PRO A 4 -2.47 11.94 25.14
CA PRO A 4 -3.24 10.99 24.36
C PRO A 4 -2.40 9.71 24.16
N PRO A 5 -3.00 8.51 24.28
CA PRO A 5 -2.25 7.27 24.13
C PRO A 5 -1.76 7.12 22.69
N VAL A 6 -0.44 7.04 22.53
CA VAL A 6 0.34 6.69 21.33
C VAL A 6 -0.21 5.44 20.59
N ARG A 7 -1.00 4.63 21.29
CA ARG A 7 -1.52 3.31 20.90
C ARG A 7 -2.74 3.34 19.97
N THR A 8 -3.46 4.46 19.90
CA THR A 8 -4.66 4.56 19.04
C THR A 8 -4.34 4.64 17.53
N ARG A 9 -3.09 4.95 17.16
CA ARG A 9 -2.69 5.14 15.75
C ARG A 9 -2.28 3.86 15.02
N LEU A 10 -1.86 2.81 15.75
CA LEU A 10 -1.47 1.52 15.17
C LEU A 10 -2.66 0.75 14.58
N ALA A 11 -3.84 0.89 15.19
CA ALA A 11 -5.08 0.28 14.71
C ALA A 11 -5.55 0.82 13.34
N ALA A 12 -5.23 2.08 13.09
CA ALA A 12 -5.59 2.83 11.90
C ALA A 12 -4.61 2.56 10.73
N ALA A 13 -3.36 2.22 11.05
CA ALA A 13 -2.30 1.94 10.07
C ALA A 13 -2.48 0.57 9.39
N ALA A 14 -2.98 -0.45 10.11
CA ALA A 14 -3.06 -1.79 9.57
C ALA A 14 -4.09 -2.03 8.46
N SER A 15 -5.23 -1.32 8.49
CA SER A 15 -6.27 -1.52 7.47
C SER A 15 -5.96 -0.81 6.16
N ALA A 16 -5.18 0.26 6.18
CA ALA A 16 -4.84 1.00 4.98
C ALA A 16 -3.49 0.56 4.39
N VAL A 17 -2.48 0.27 5.21
CA VAL A 17 -1.12 0.12 4.70
C VAL A 17 -0.78 -1.32 4.30
N ALA A 18 -1.54 -2.31 4.80
CA ALA A 18 -1.70 -3.65 4.21
C ALA A 18 -1.87 -3.65 2.69
N PHE A 19 -2.50 -2.58 2.18
CA PHE A 19 -2.84 -2.41 0.77
C PHE A 19 -1.76 -1.61 0.01
N THR A 20 -0.90 -0.83 0.71
CA THR A 20 0.26 -0.11 0.14
C THR A 20 1.16 -0.99 -0.65
N VAL A 21 1.26 -2.23 -0.25
CA VAL A 21 2.28 -3.08 -0.78
C VAL A 21 1.73 -4.03 -1.83
N LEU A 22 0.41 -4.26 -1.85
CA LEU A 22 -0.23 -4.91 -2.98
C LEU A 22 -0.04 -4.13 -4.29
N ALA A 23 0.11 -2.82 -4.18
CA ALA A 23 0.00 -1.97 -5.34
C ALA A 23 1.18 -1.03 -5.60
N THR A 24 2.23 -1.06 -4.76
CA THR A 24 3.58 -0.69 -5.23
C THR A 24 4.11 -1.60 -6.33
N ALA A 25 3.49 -2.75 -6.53
CA ALA A 25 3.84 -3.64 -7.61
C ALA A 25 3.16 -3.23 -8.92
N LEU A 26 1.98 -2.62 -8.89
CA LEU A 26 1.02 -2.66 -9.99
C LEU A 26 1.27 -1.66 -11.14
N CYS A 27 2.30 -0.80 -11.09
CA CYS A 27 2.11 0.54 -11.65
C CYS A 27 3.30 1.21 -12.32
N PHE A 28 3.87 0.77 -13.46
CA PHE A 28 4.92 1.54 -14.14
C PHE A 28 5.25 1.33 -15.67
N ALA A 29 5.73 2.41 -16.26
CA ALA A 29 6.56 2.59 -17.44
C ALA A 29 6.94 4.09 -17.45
N PRO A 30 8.17 4.47 -17.84
CA PRO A 30 8.61 5.86 -17.81
C PRO A 30 8.07 6.66 -19.02
N PRO A 31 7.82 7.98 -18.89
CA PRO A 31 7.95 8.87 -20.04
C PRO A 31 9.43 8.89 -20.46
N ARG A 32 9.68 8.94 -21.77
CA ARG A 32 11.04 9.02 -22.35
C ARG A 32 11.86 10.12 -21.67
N ALA A 33 13.09 9.78 -21.30
CA ALA A 33 14.08 10.71 -20.78
C ALA A 33 14.20 11.95 -21.69
N ALA A 34 13.87 13.11 -21.14
CA ALA A 34 14.35 14.38 -21.64
C ALA A 34 15.72 14.66 -21.00
N GLU A 35 16.65 15.15 -21.82
CA GLU A 35 18.06 15.35 -21.51
C GLU A 35 18.29 16.15 -20.22
N ALA A 36 19.25 15.66 -19.42
CA ALA A 36 19.72 16.29 -18.20
C ALA A 36 20.19 17.73 -18.44
N ARG A 37 19.71 18.66 -17.62
CA ARG A 37 20.39 19.94 -17.37
C ARG A 37 20.85 20.00 -15.91
N GLY A 38 22.11 20.39 -15.76
CA GLY A 38 22.90 20.26 -14.54
C GLY A 38 22.32 20.96 -13.32
N GLY A 39 22.48 20.30 -12.18
CA GLY A 39 22.23 20.81 -10.85
C GLY A 39 23.17 20.14 -9.86
N GLU A 40 24.07 20.95 -9.31
CA GLU A 40 24.80 20.85 -8.05
C GLU A 40 25.09 19.46 -7.43
N MET A 41 26.37 19.12 -7.40
CA MET A 41 26.94 17.86 -6.94
C MET A 41 26.76 17.70 -5.42
N ALA A 42 25.98 16.70 -5.02
CA ALA A 42 25.88 16.26 -3.63
C ALA A 42 27.25 15.78 -3.10
N PRO A 43 27.53 15.91 -1.78
CA PRO A 43 28.81 15.51 -1.21
C PRO A 43 29.10 14.02 -1.43
N PRO A 44 30.37 13.65 -1.68
CA PRO A 44 30.73 12.27 -2.00
C PRO A 44 30.45 11.33 -0.82
N PRO A 45 29.92 10.12 -1.07
CA PRO A 45 29.71 9.13 -0.02
C PRO A 45 31.04 8.66 0.59
N PRO A 46 31.05 8.22 1.86
CA PRO A 46 32.23 7.68 2.52
C PRO A 46 32.78 6.45 1.77
N ALA A 47 34.12 6.37 1.70
CA ALA A 47 34.83 5.32 0.99
C ALA A 47 34.43 3.92 1.48
N GLY A 48 33.98 3.07 0.56
CA GLY A 48 33.60 1.67 0.82
C GLY A 48 32.11 1.37 0.77
N ALA A 49 31.24 2.37 0.69
CA ALA A 49 29.83 2.13 0.39
C ALA A 49 29.68 1.80 -1.11
N PRO A 50 28.94 0.73 -1.49
CA PRO A 50 28.62 0.50 -2.91
C PRO A 50 27.98 1.76 -3.47
N VAL A 51 28.55 2.28 -4.57
CA VAL A 51 28.06 3.49 -5.22
C VAL A 51 26.62 3.22 -5.66
N ALA A 52 25.68 3.84 -4.98
CA ALA A 52 24.27 3.77 -5.35
C ALA A 52 24.13 4.31 -6.77
N SER A 53 23.65 3.49 -7.70
CA SER A 53 23.43 3.90 -9.09
C SER A 53 21.96 4.28 -9.28
N PRO A 54 21.66 5.58 -9.53
CA PRO A 54 20.28 6.02 -9.74
C PRO A 54 19.66 5.41 -11.01
N ASP A 55 20.42 5.37 -12.11
CA ASP A 55 19.93 4.87 -13.40
C ASP A 55 19.63 3.36 -13.34
N MET A 56 20.48 2.59 -12.67
CA MET A 56 20.22 1.17 -12.42
C MET A 56 19.01 1.00 -11.51
N GLY A 57 18.88 1.83 -10.46
CA GLY A 57 17.74 1.80 -9.55
C GLY A 57 16.42 1.99 -10.29
N LEU A 58 16.33 3.00 -11.15
CA LEU A 58 15.16 3.26 -11.98
C LEU A 58 14.90 2.10 -12.97
N THR A 59 15.94 1.61 -13.64
CA THR A 59 15.82 0.51 -14.60
C THR A 59 15.28 -0.77 -13.95
N LEU A 60 15.84 -1.17 -12.81
CA LEU A 60 15.40 -2.34 -12.05
C LEU A 60 14.00 -2.16 -11.52
N PHE A 61 13.68 -0.94 -11.08
CA PHE A 61 12.34 -0.60 -10.68
C PHE A 61 11.40 -0.85 -11.85
N ASP A 62 11.59 -0.17 -13.00
CA ASP A 62 10.81 -0.30 -14.24
C ASP A 62 10.65 -1.74 -14.76
N GLN A 63 11.65 -2.60 -14.59
CA GLN A 63 11.54 -4.02 -14.96
C GLN A 63 10.54 -4.77 -14.08
N CYS A 64 10.64 -4.61 -12.76
CA CYS A 64 9.75 -5.24 -11.78
C CYS A 64 8.29 -4.92 -12.08
N VAL A 65 8.08 -3.71 -12.53
CA VAL A 65 6.78 -3.24 -12.95
C VAL A 65 6.24 -3.97 -14.15
N ARG A 66 7.03 -3.98 -15.23
CA ARG A 66 6.55 -4.52 -16.50
C ARG A 66 6.20 -5.96 -16.27
N TRP A 67 6.93 -6.63 -15.39
CA TRP A 67 6.50 -7.91 -14.89
C TRP A 67 5.12 -7.83 -14.22
N VAL A 68 4.87 -6.99 -13.21
CA VAL A 68 3.55 -6.98 -12.54
C VAL A 68 2.40 -6.56 -13.46
N SER A 69 2.60 -5.57 -14.32
CA SER A 69 1.63 -5.08 -15.31
C SER A 69 1.57 -5.93 -16.59
N MET A 70 2.23 -7.09 -16.59
CA MET A 70 2.26 -8.04 -17.72
C MET A 70 2.70 -7.41 -19.06
N GLY A 71 3.67 -6.51 -19.00
CA GLY A 71 4.23 -5.77 -20.14
C GLY A 71 3.52 -4.45 -20.44
N GLY A 72 2.45 -4.13 -19.71
CA GLY A 72 1.74 -2.87 -19.82
C GLY A 72 2.53 -1.67 -19.28
N GLN A 73 1.91 -0.50 -19.36
CA GLN A 73 2.48 0.74 -18.81
C GLN A 73 2.18 0.93 -17.32
N GLY A 74 1.57 -0.05 -16.66
CA GLY A 74 1.02 0.07 -15.32
C GLY A 74 -0.10 1.11 -15.17
N ILE A 75 -0.48 1.36 -13.93
CA ILE A 75 -1.60 2.23 -13.56
C ILE A 75 -1.09 3.67 -13.44
N GLN A 76 -1.60 4.55 -14.32
CA GLN A 76 -1.19 5.96 -14.40
C GLN A 76 -1.92 6.84 -13.39
N GLN A 77 -3.17 6.48 -13.06
CA GLN A 77 -4.05 7.19 -12.14
C GLN A 77 -5.04 6.20 -11.54
N THR A 78 -5.47 6.44 -10.30
CA THR A 78 -6.50 5.65 -9.62
C THR A 78 -7.69 6.54 -9.30
N THR A 79 -8.87 6.25 -9.85
CA THR A 79 -10.13 6.94 -9.56
C THR A 79 -11.00 6.16 -8.59
N ASP A 80 -10.88 4.83 -8.59
CA ASP A 80 -11.54 3.94 -7.65
C ASP A 80 -10.76 2.63 -7.47
N PHE A 81 -11.02 1.93 -6.37
CA PHE A 81 -10.52 0.58 -6.17
C PHE A 81 -11.44 -0.26 -5.30
N TYR A 82 -11.34 -1.57 -5.48
CA TYR A 82 -11.98 -2.60 -4.67
C TYR A 82 -10.97 -3.68 -4.28
N ILE A 83 -11.01 -4.12 -3.03
CA ILE A 83 -10.28 -5.31 -2.59
C ILE A 83 -11.16 -6.22 -1.72
N ASN A 84 -10.99 -7.52 -1.91
CA ASN A 84 -11.56 -8.59 -1.11
C ASN A 84 -10.43 -9.42 -0.49
N ILE A 85 -10.38 -9.47 0.83
CA ILE A 85 -9.36 -10.22 1.58
C ILE A 85 -9.98 -11.09 2.67
N ILE A 86 -9.26 -12.13 3.06
CA ILE A 86 -9.41 -12.75 4.38
C ILE A 86 -8.30 -12.20 5.25
N ALA A 87 -8.65 -11.36 6.22
CA ALA A 87 -7.69 -10.66 7.07
C ALA A 87 -7.68 -11.22 8.48
N GLU A 88 -6.49 -11.39 9.02
CA GLU A 88 -6.18 -11.41 10.44
C GLU A 88 -5.51 -10.07 10.77
N LEU A 89 -6.29 -9.18 11.40
CA LEU A 89 -5.84 -7.89 11.91
C LEU A 89 -5.64 -8.04 13.41
N ASP A 90 -4.45 -7.70 13.87
CA ASP A 90 -4.13 -7.61 15.29
C ASP A 90 -3.71 -6.18 15.59
N LEU A 91 -4.62 -5.45 16.23
CA LEU A 91 -4.47 -4.04 16.53
C LEU A 91 -4.73 -3.81 18.01
N ASP A 92 -4.05 -2.81 18.57
CA ASP A 92 -4.11 -2.44 19.99
C ASP A 92 -5.53 -2.40 20.57
N THR A 93 -6.53 -2.02 19.75
CA THR A 93 -7.94 -1.87 20.15
C THR A 93 -8.90 -2.81 19.46
N MET A 94 -8.44 -3.62 18.49
CA MET A 94 -9.31 -4.46 17.67
C MET A 94 -8.56 -5.67 17.14
N THR A 95 -9.10 -6.86 17.41
CA THR A 95 -8.73 -8.06 16.65
C THR A 95 -9.85 -8.39 15.68
N HIS A 96 -9.51 -8.62 14.41
CA HIS A 96 -10.44 -9.08 13.39
C HIS A 96 -9.85 -10.29 12.69
N ARG A 97 -10.66 -11.35 12.55
CA ARG A 97 -10.30 -12.54 11.78
C ARG A 97 -11.47 -12.90 10.88
N GLY A 98 -11.30 -12.69 9.57
CA GLY A 98 -12.30 -13.11 8.61
C GLY A 98 -12.35 -12.26 7.34
N PRO A 99 -13.39 -12.46 6.52
CA PRO A 99 -13.59 -11.70 5.29
C PRO A 99 -13.69 -10.20 5.56
N MET A 100 -13.00 -9.43 4.73
CA MET A 100 -13.01 -7.98 4.71
C MET A 100 -13.04 -7.51 3.26
N ARG A 101 -13.88 -6.52 2.98
CA ARG A 101 -13.95 -5.88 1.67
C ARG A 101 -13.86 -4.38 1.83
N LEU A 102 -13.09 -3.74 0.97
CA LEU A 102 -12.94 -2.30 0.93
C LEU A 102 -13.28 -1.79 -0.45
N TRP A 103 -13.96 -0.64 -0.49
CA TRP A 103 -14.15 0.16 -1.69
C TRP A 103 -13.72 1.58 -1.37
N TRP A 104 -13.07 2.19 -2.33
CA TRP A 104 -12.72 3.59 -2.29
C TRP A 104 -12.99 4.20 -3.65
N GLN A 105 -13.43 5.45 -3.64
CA GLN A 105 -13.63 6.24 -4.84
C GLN A 105 -13.22 7.67 -4.54
N ALA A 106 -12.36 8.19 -5.40
CA ALA A 106 -11.89 9.57 -5.28
C ALA A 106 -13.06 10.55 -5.37
N PRO A 107 -12.98 11.70 -4.67
CA PRO A 107 -11.92 12.05 -3.72
C PRO A 107 -12.20 11.54 -2.29
N ASP A 108 -13.45 11.23 -1.95
CA ASP A 108 -13.90 11.28 -0.55
C ASP A 108 -14.82 10.14 -0.12
N ARG A 109 -14.97 9.10 -0.94
CA ARG A 109 -15.87 7.97 -0.70
C ARG A 109 -15.13 6.73 -0.27
N PHE A 110 -15.60 6.13 0.81
CA PHE A 110 -15.03 4.92 1.38
C PHE A 110 -16.12 4.00 1.93
N ARG A 111 -16.00 2.70 1.66
CA ARG A 111 -16.87 1.67 2.22
C ARG A 111 -16.00 0.53 2.73
N GLN A 112 -16.34 0.05 3.92
CA GLN A 112 -15.70 -1.09 4.55
C GLN A 112 -16.79 -2.09 4.96
N GLU A 113 -16.63 -3.34 4.55
CA GLU A 113 -17.42 -4.47 5.05
C GLU A 113 -16.51 -5.40 5.85
N LEU A 114 -16.89 -5.66 7.09
CA LEU A 114 -16.22 -6.62 7.98
C LEU A 114 -17.19 -7.75 8.33
N THR A 115 -16.76 -8.99 8.14
CA THR A 115 -17.53 -10.17 8.55
C THR A 115 -17.01 -10.72 9.87
N VAL A 116 -17.79 -10.56 10.94
CA VAL A 116 -17.46 -11.08 12.28
C VAL A 116 -18.55 -12.07 12.69
N SER A 117 -18.17 -13.32 12.99
CA SER A 117 -19.12 -14.37 13.40
C SER A 117 -20.32 -14.52 12.44
N ARG A 118 -20.06 -14.50 11.12
CA ARG A 118 -21.04 -14.53 10.02
C ARG A 118 -21.92 -13.28 9.86
N ASN A 119 -21.76 -12.29 10.71
CA ASN A 119 -22.47 -11.02 10.62
C ASN A 119 -21.62 -10.01 9.86
N VAL A 120 -22.20 -9.39 8.81
CA VAL A 120 -21.54 -8.32 8.06
C VAL A 120 -21.90 -6.98 8.70
N THR A 121 -20.88 -6.24 9.12
CA THR A 121 -21.02 -4.83 9.48
C THR A 121 -20.47 -3.98 8.35
N THR A 122 -21.25 -3.02 7.87
CA THR A 122 -20.82 -2.10 6.82
C THR A 122 -20.62 -0.70 7.41
N LYS A 123 -19.48 -0.08 7.13
CA LYS A 123 -19.23 1.33 7.38
C LYS A 123 -19.15 2.05 6.04
N ILE A 124 -19.91 3.13 5.90
CA ILE A 124 -19.96 3.93 4.67
C ILE A 124 -19.62 5.36 5.05
N LEU A 125 -18.54 5.88 4.47
CA LEU A 125 -18.11 7.28 4.56
C LEU A 125 -18.28 7.93 3.18
N ASN A 126 -19.01 9.03 3.13
CA ASN A 126 -19.19 9.84 1.91
C ASN A 126 -18.98 11.31 2.30
N GLY A 127 -17.79 11.84 1.99
CA GLY A 127 -17.32 13.12 2.51
C GLY A 127 -17.22 13.08 4.04
N ASP A 128 -18.12 13.81 4.70
CA ASP A 128 -18.19 13.93 6.16
C ASP A 128 -19.32 13.11 6.79
N ARG A 129 -20.07 12.39 5.97
CA ARG A 129 -21.24 11.64 6.41
C ARG A 129 -20.88 10.18 6.62
N LEU A 130 -21.08 9.71 7.84
CA LEU A 130 -20.91 8.31 8.21
C LEU A 130 -22.25 7.62 8.46
N TRP A 131 -22.40 6.43 7.87
CA TRP A 131 -23.43 5.45 8.21
C TRP A 131 -22.79 4.13 8.63
N ILE A 132 -23.37 3.51 9.65
CA ILE A 132 -23.06 2.13 10.03
C ILE A 132 -24.30 1.30 9.71
N VAL A 133 -24.15 0.28 8.87
CA VAL A 133 -25.21 -0.66 8.54
C VAL A 133 -24.99 -1.93 9.33
N ASP A 134 -25.97 -2.28 10.15
CA ASP A 134 -25.96 -3.50 10.95
C ASP A 134 -26.18 -4.76 10.07
N PRO A 135 -26.00 -5.97 10.63
CA PRO A 135 -26.21 -7.20 9.89
C PRO A 135 -27.65 -7.43 9.41
N ARG A 136 -28.62 -6.66 9.91
CA ARG A 136 -30.04 -6.70 9.51
C ARG A 136 -30.33 -5.68 8.39
N GLY A 137 -29.32 -4.95 7.91
CA GLY A 137 -29.47 -3.93 6.87
C GLY A 137 -29.96 -2.59 7.38
N ARG A 138 -30.05 -2.38 8.70
CA ARG A 138 -30.49 -1.09 9.27
C ARG A 138 -29.32 -0.11 9.27
N ALA A 139 -29.51 1.02 8.61
CA ALA A 139 -28.52 2.09 8.59
C ALA A 139 -28.71 3.04 9.77
N GLN A 140 -27.68 3.16 10.60
CA GLN A 140 -27.58 4.19 11.62
C GLN A 140 -26.71 5.34 11.11
N ARG A 141 -27.27 6.56 11.18
CA ARG A 141 -26.54 7.79 10.90
C ARG A 141 -25.66 8.15 12.09
N MET A 142 -24.36 8.26 11.89
CA MET A 142 -23.41 8.53 12.97
C MET A 142 -22.96 10.00 13.02
N HIS A 143 -23.01 10.72 11.90
CA HIS A 143 -22.65 12.14 11.89
C HIS A 143 -23.61 12.97 12.75
N GLY A 144 -23.06 13.91 13.52
CA GLY A 144 -23.80 14.69 14.51
C GLY A 144 -24.02 14.01 15.87
N THR A 145 -23.50 12.79 16.08
CA THR A 145 -23.55 12.10 17.39
C THR A 145 -22.20 12.16 18.11
N ALA A 146 -22.20 12.10 19.45
CA ALA A 146 -20.96 12.12 20.25
C ALA A 146 -20.01 10.96 19.90
N GLY A 147 -20.55 9.76 19.68
CA GLY A 147 -19.76 8.60 19.23
C GLY A 147 -19.33 8.66 17.76
N GLY A 148 -19.98 9.50 16.95
CA GLY A 148 -19.68 9.63 15.52
C GLY A 148 -18.42 10.42 15.22
N VAL A 149 -18.04 11.39 16.07
CA VAL A 149 -16.87 12.26 15.82
C VAL A 149 -15.57 11.44 15.72
N SER A 150 -15.33 10.55 16.69
CA SER A 150 -14.15 9.69 16.68
C SER A 150 -14.16 8.67 15.55
N ALA A 151 -15.33 8.09 15.24
CA ALA A 151 -15.50 7.13 14.17
C ALA A 151 -15.32 7.76 12.77
N ILE A 152 -15.83 8.97 12.55
CA ILE A 152 -15.64 9.73 11.30
C ILE A 152 -14.17 10.07 11.14
N ARG A 153 -13.52 10.59 12.19
CA ARG A 153 -12.09 10.89 12.13
C ARG A 153 -11.28 9.65 11.76
N GLN A 154 -11.53 8.54 12.42
CA GLN A 154 -10.87 7.27 12.13
C GLN A 154 -11.07 6.84 10.67
N LEU A 155 -12.31 6.84 10.17
CA LEU A 155 -12.59 6.44 8.78
C LEU A 155 -12.06 7.43 7.75
N LYS A 156 -12.00 8.72 8.07
CA LYS A 156 -11.32 9.71 7.22
C LYS A 156 -9.83 9.43 7.17
N GLU A 157 -9.19 9.14 8.30
CA GLU A 157 -7.80 8.71 8.30
C GLU A 157 -7.60 7.42 7.48
N ASP A 158 -8.49 6.44 7.61
CA ASP A 158 -8.42 5.20 6.83
C ASP A 158 -8.65 5.47 5.33
N ARG A 159 -9.63 6.31 4.98
CA ARG A 159 -9.90 6.77 3.61
C ARG A 159 -8.73 7.53 3.03
N ASP A 160 -8.18 8.48 3.76
CA ASP A 160 -7.09 9.35 3.32
C ASP A 160 -5.83 8.50 3.15
N ARG A 161 -5.54 7.59 4.08
CA ARG A 161 -4.47 6.60 3.88
C ARG A 161 -4.74 5.73 2.66
N LEU A 162 -5.97 5.28 2.44
CA LEU A 162 -6.35 4.53 1.23
C LEU A 162 -6.32 5.37 -0.05
N GLY A 163 -6.49 6.69 0.05
CA GLY A 163 -6.41 7.65 -1.05
C GLY A 163 -4.97 8.02 -1.39
N ASP A 164 -4.17 8.36 -0.39
CA ASP A 164 -2.70 8.49 -0.46
C ASP A 164 -2.11 7.22 -1.03
N LEU A 165 -2.63 6.08 -0.58
CA LEU A 165 -2.33 4.80 -1.13
C LEU A 165 -2.79 4.69 -2.58
N ALA A 166 -4.06 4.91 -2.91
CA ALA A 166 -4.54 4.85 -4.29
C ALA A 166 -3.71 5.73 -5.23
N GLN A 167 -3.24 6.89 -4.76
CA GLN A 167 -2.28 7.77 -5.43
C GLN A 167 -0.90 7.15 -5.50
N PHE A 168 -0.40 6.55 -4.43
CA PHE A 168 0.82 5.74 -4.38
C PHE A 168 0.75 4.55 -5.36
N LEU A 169 -0.44 4.04 -5.67
CA LEU A 169 -0.70 3.03 -6.71
C LEU A 169 -0.73 3.65 -8.10
N THR A 170 -0.21 4.86 -8.26
CA THR A 170 -0.07 5.46 -9.56
C THR A 170 1.41 5.66 -9.81
N LEU A 171 1.80 5.31 -11.03
CA LEU A 171 3.07 5.67 -11.60
C LEU A 171 3.55 7.05 -11.24
N ARG A 172 2.63 8.00 -11.45
CA ARG A 172 2.88 9.42 -11.35
C ARG A 172 3.24 9.83 -9.94
N SER A 173 2.71 9.18 -8.90
CA SER A 173 3.07 9.50 -7.52
C SER A 173 4.42 8.92 -7.11
N LEU A 174 4.80 7.76 -7.67
CA LEU A 174 6.06 7.09 -7.33
C LEU A 174 7.25 7.68 -8.06
N MET A 175 7.04 8.06 -9.31
CA MET A 175 7.98 8.81 -10.15
C MET A 175 7.69 10.31 -10.17
N GLY A 176 6.92 10.81 -9.19
CA GLY A 176 6.56 12.22 -9.10
C GLY A 176 7.79 13.13 -9.09
N ASP A 177 7.58 14.42 -9.34
CA ASP A 177 8.66 15.38 -9.53
C ASP A 177 9.74 15.26 -8.45
N GLY A 178 10.97 14.94 -8.87
CA GLY A 178 12.13 14.78 -7.99
C GLY A 178 12.27 13.42 -7.30
N ALA A 179 11.44 12.42 -7.61
CA ALA A 179 11.63 11.06 -7.13
C ALA A 179 12.88 10.40 -7.75
N GLN A 180 13.68 9.75 -6.92
CA GLN A 180 14.91 9.06 -7.31
C GLN A 180 14.92 7.65 -6.74
N PHE A 181 15.43 6.70 -7.52
CA PHE A 181 15.57 5.29 -7.15
C PHE A 181 17.04 4.92 -7.14
N PHE A 182 17.52 4.37 -6.03
CA PHE A 182 18.92 4.03 -5.82
C PHE A 182 19.07 2.52 -5.68
N PHE A 183 19.87 1.89 -6.52
CA PHE A 183 20.23 0.48 -6.33
C PHE A 183 21.25 0.34 -5.18
N GLU A 184 20.91 -0.47 -4.17
CA GLU A 184 21.73 -0.70 -2.97
C GLU A 184 22.42 -2.08 -2.95
N GLY A 185 22.45 -2.75 -4.10
CA GLY A 185 23.03 -4.09 -4.24
C GLY A 185 22.04 -5.22 -3.93
N GLU A 186 22.57 -6.43 -3.99
CA GLU A 186 21.85 -7.61 -3.53
C GLU A 186 21.86 -7.71 -2.00
N LYS A 187 20.79 -8.26 -1.43
CA LYS A 187 20.64 -8.53 -0.01
C LYS A 187 20.15 -9.95 0.21
N GLU A 188 20.79 -10.64 1.14
CA GLU A 188 20.29 -11.89 1.68
C GLU A 188 19.38 -11.56 2.87
N GLY A 189 18.11 -11.91 2.76
CA GLY A 189 17.15 -11.79 3.84
C GLY A 189 17.10 -13.04 4.71
N ASN A 190 16.57 -12.90 5.93
CA ASN A 190 16.43 -13.99 6.89
C ASN A 190 15.02 -14.02 7.51
N GLY A 191 14.66 -15.14 8.16
CA GLY A 191 13.37 -15.29 8.84
C GLY A 191 12.18 -14.98 7.91
N SER A 192 11.35 -14.00 8.29
CA SER A 192 10.21 -13.56 7.47
C SER A 192 10.60 -12.98 6.11
N TYR A 193 11.85 -12.55 5.94
CA TYR A 193 12.40 -11.91 4.74
C TYR A 193 13.29 -12.85 3.91
N ALA A 194 13.30 -14.17 4.23
CA ALA A 194 14.21 -15.13 3.62
C ALA A 194 14.23 -15.08 2.09
N GLY A 195 15.43 -15.17 1.51
CA GLY A 195 15.68 -15.14 0.08
C GLY A 195 16.72 -14.10 -0.31
N ARG A 196 17.14 -14.15 -1.58
CA ARG A 196 18.06 -13.19 -2.17
C ARG A 196 17.28 -12.14 -2.97
N TRP A 197 17.57 -10.87 -2.72
CA TRP A 197 16.81 -9.74 -3.24
C TRP A 197 17.70 -8.68 -3.86
N LEU A 198 17.20 -7.95 -4.86
CA LEU A 198 17.76 -6.64 -5.23
C LEU A 198 17.11 -5.58 -4.36
N LYS A 199 17.92 -4.80 -3.64
CA LYS A 199 17.39 -3.73 -2.79
C LYS A 199 17.47 -2.39 -3.52
N LEU A 200 16.32 -1.72 -3.64
CA LEU A 200 16.21 -0.36 -4.14
C LEU A 200 15.75 0.56 -3.01
N ARG A 201 16.23 1.79 -3.02
CA ARG A 201 15.75 2.86 -2.14
C ARG A 201 15.12 3.97 -2.99
N ARG A 202 13.88 4.34 -2.70
CA ARG A 202 13.20 5.50 -3.28
C ARG A 202 13.25 6.66 -2.31
N VAL A 203 13.68 7.82 -2.81
CA VAL A 203 13.58 9.11 -2.13
C VAL A 203 12.74 10.03 -3.00
N ALA A 204 11.85 10.81 -2.40
CA ALA A 204 11.13 11.87 -3.10
C ALA A 204 10.82 13.04 -2.15
N PRO A 205 10.82 14.29 -2.64
CA PRO A 205 10.49 15.45 -1.82
C PRO A 205 9.11 15.33 -1.15
N GLY A 206 9.05 15.57 0.16
CA GLY A 206 7.79 15.56 0.93
C GLY A 206 7.13 14.19 1.12
N ALA A 207 7.73 13.10 0.62
CA ALA A 207 7.23 11.74 0.80
C ALA A 207 8.10 10.94 1.76
N ALA A 208 7.55 9.87 2.34
CA ALA A 208 8.32 8.91 3.11
C ALA A 208 9.36 8.22 2.21
N GLU A 209 10.56 7.98 2.75
CA GLU A 209 11.56 7.14 2.11
C GLU A 209 11.07 5.69 2.09
N MET A 210 11.37 4.98 0.99
CA MET A 210 10.90 3.61 0.81
C MET A 210 11.99 2.70 0.29
N HIS A 211 11.92 1.44 0.70
CA HIS A 211 12.85 0.41 0.28
C HIS A 211 12.07 -0.73 -0.39
N PHE A 212 12.53 -1.14 -1.56
CA PHE A 212 11.98 -2.24 -2.35
C PHE A 212 12.97 -3.38 -2.38
N TRP A 213 12.52 -4.60 -2.10
CA TRP A 213 13.33 -5.80 -2.20
C TRP A 213 12.70 -6.64 -3.29
N LEU A 214 13.37 -6.68 -4.43
CA LEU A 214 12.84 -7.22 -5.67
C LEU A 214 13.41 -8.61 -5.90
N ALA A 215 12.54 -9.57 -6.19
CA ALA A 215 12.96 -10.84 -6.74
C ALA A 215 13.54 -10.60 -8.14
N PHE A 216 14.53 -11.39 -8.53
CA PHE A 216 15.24 -11.17 -9.76
C PHE A 216 15.78 -12.46 -10.36
N GLN A 217 16.11 -12.39 -11.64
CA GLN A 217 16.89 -13.38 -12.35
C GLN A 217 18.18 -12.73 -12.83
N ARG A 218 19.23 -13.55 -13.02
CA ARG A 218 20.46 -13.11 -13.67
C ARG A 218 20.43 -13.58 -15.13
N GLY A 219 20.64 -12.65 -16.05
CA GLY A 219 20.81 -12.94 -17.46
C GLY A 219 22.13 -13.67 -17.75
N ALA A 220 22.28 -14.19 -18.96
CA ALA A 220 23.51 -14.84 -19.41
C ALA A 220 24.72 -13.89 -19.45
N ASP A 221 24.46 -12.59 -19.58
CA ASP A 221 25.42 -11.49 -19.51
C ASP A 221 25.78 -11.09 -18.07
N GLY A 222 25.20 -11.76 -17.06
CA GLY A 222 25.33 -11.40 -15.66
C GLY A 222 24.47 -10.21 -15.23
N GLY A 223 23.68 -9.64 -16.15
CA GLY A 223 22.77 -8.52 -15.89
C GLY A 223 21.60 -8.93 -14.99
N TYR A 224 21.03 -7.95 -14.30
CA TYR A 224 19.87 -8.15 -13.45
C TYR A 224 18.57 -7.96 -14.24
N GLN A 225 17.63 -8.87 -14.02
CA GLN A 225 16.25 -8.74 -14.45
C GLN A 225 15.33 -8.82 -13.22
N ALA A 226 14.85 -7.68 -12.75
CA ALA A 226 13.89 -7.63 -11.66
C ALA A 226 12.51 -8.14 -12.11
N THR A 227 11.80 -8.82 -11.21
CA THR A 227 10.52 -9.48 -11.49
C THR A 227 9.42 -8.94 -10.57
N TRP A 228 9.36 -9.34 -9.31
CA TRP A 228 8.29 -8.91 -8.41
C TRP A 228 8.84 -8.28 -7.13
N PRO A 229 8.12 -7.34 -6.51
CA PRO A 229 8.51 -6.82 -5.21
C PRO A 229 8.10 -7.83 -4.15
N GLY A 230 9.06 -8.32 -3.37
CA GLY A 230 8.74 -9.22 -2.26
C GLY A 230 8.66 -8.55 -0.92
N ILE A 231 9.43 -7.47 -0.73
CA ILE A 231 9.33 -6.67 0.48
C ILE A 231 9.26 -5.22 0.08
N VAL A 232 8.34 -4.50 0.71
CA VAL A 232 8.28 -3.05 0.66
C VAL A 232 8.35 -2.55 2.09
N ARG A 233 9.29 -1.67 2.34
CA ARG A 233 9.45 -0.99 3.62
C ARG A 233 9.16 0.49 3.44
N ILE A 234 8.32 1.03 4.29
CA ILE A 234 8.03 2.45 4.40
C ILE A 234 8.72 2.94 5.65
N LEU A 235 9.68 3.85 5.50
CA LEU A 235 10.34 4.43 6.66
C LEU A 235 9.38 5.35 7.39
N GLY A 236 9.27 5.11 8.69
CA GLY A 236 8.52 5.96 9.59
C GLY A 236 9.19 7.30 9.80
N ASP A 237 8.45 8.22 10.40
CA ASP A 237 8.94 9.52 10.85
C ASP A 237 8.88 9.56 12.39
N PRO A 238 10.03 9.40 13.08
CA PRO A 238 10.09 9.47 14.53
C PRO A 238 9.57 10.79 15.11
N SER A 239 9.76 11.91 14.40
CA SER A 239 9.31 13.24 14.85
C SER A 239 7.79 13.33 14.91
N ARG A 240 7.10 12.57 14.05
CA ARG A 240 5.64 12.45 14.00
C ARG A 240 5.11 11.21 14.72
N ASN A 241 6.00 10.44 15.35
CA ASN A 241 5.71 9.16 15.98
C ASN A 241 5.00 8.21 15.00
N LEU A 242 5.52 8.12 13.77
CA LEU A 242 5.10 7.16 12.76
C LEU A 242 6.09 5.99 12.74
N PRO A 243 5.63 4.73 12.88
CA PRO A 243 6.52 3.56 12.86
C PRO A 243 7.07 3.33 11.45
N THR A 244 8.19 2.61 11.37
CA THR A 244 8.59 1.99 10.11
C THR A 244 7.73 0.76 9.91
N GLU A 245 7.32 0.50 8.67
CA GLU A 245 6.43 -0.62 8.37
C GLU A 245 7.01 -1.46 7.24
N ASP A 246 6.99 -2.78 7.48
CA ASP A 246 7.42 -3.78 6.52
C ASP A 246 6.23 -4.57 6.03
N TYR A 247 6.22 -4.81 4.74
CA TYR A 247 5.18 -5.57 4.07
C TYR A 247 5.80 -6.62 3.20
N ILE A 248 5.36 -7.85 3.40
CA ILE A 248 5.93 -9.03 2.76
C ILE A 248 4.88 -9.59 1.82
N LEU A 249 5.21 -9.59 0.54
CA LEU A 249 4.37 -10.01 -0.56
C LEU A 249 4.77 -11.38 -1.03
N ARG A 250 3.81 -12.29 -1.10
CA ARG A 250 4.07 -13.68 -1.49
C ARG A 250 3.00 -14.17 -2.44
N SER A 251 3.36 -15.24 -3.15
CA SER A 251 2.44 -15.99 -4.01
C SER A 251 1.77 -15.07 -5.04
N TRP A 252 2.57 -14.45 -5.89
CA TRP A 252 2.07 -13.61 -6.97
C TRP A 252 1.26 -14.43 -7.97
N LYS A 253 0.06 -13.94 -8.29
CA LYS A 253 -0.89 -14.59 -9.18
C LYS A 253 -1.02 -13.84 -10.49
N ASP A 254 -1.05 -14.58 -11.58
CA ASP A 254 -1.49 -14.07 -12.87
C ASP A 254 -3.01 -13.79 -12.86
N PRO A 255 -3.47 -12.74 -13.55
CA PRO A 255 -4.90 -12.50 -13.67
C PRO A 255 -5.56 -13.66 -14.41
N GLN A 256 -6.77 -14.02 -13.96
CA GLN A 256 -7.54 -15.05 -14.64
C GLN A 256 -8.00 -14.55 -16.01
N ARG A 257 -7.88 -15.41 -17.03
CA ARG A 257 -8.33 -15.11 -18.39
C ARG A 257 -9.82 -14.71 -18.37
N GLY A 258 -10.14 -13.53 -18.90
CA GLY A 258 -11.50 -13.01 -18.95
C GLY A 258 -11.97 -12.23 -17.71
N ALA A 259 -11.17 -12.12 -16.66
CA ALA A 259 -11.54 -11.39 -15.43
C ALA A 259 -11.48 -9.85 -15.57
N GLY A 260 -11.08 -9.32 -16.74
CA GLY A 260 -10.88 -7.88 -16.96
C GLY A 260 -9.69 -7.30 -16.19
N GLN A 261 -8.90 -8.14 -15.52
CA GLN A 261 -7.74 -7.73 -14.74
C GLN A 261 -6.49 -7.71 -15.61
N SER A 262 -5.78 -6.58 -15.62
CA SER A 262 -4.61 -6.35 -16.48
C SER A 262 -3.28 -6.43 -15.74
N PHE A 263 -3.25 -7.05 -14.55
CA PHE A 263 -2.08 -7.04 -13.69
C PHE A 263 -2.03 -8.26 -12.75
N ARG A 264 -0.81 -8.56 -12.27
CA ARG A 264 -0.52 -9.57 -11.25
C ARG A 264 -0.69 -9.01 -9.85
N TYR A 265 -1.08 -9.82 -8.87
CA TYR A 265 -1.15 -9.38 -7.47
C TYR A 265 -0.69 -10.50 -6.52
N PRO A 266 -0.14 -10.16 -5.34
CA PRO A 266 0.22 -11.15 -4.33
C PRO A 266 -1.04 -11.73 -3.67
N GLU A 267 -1.09 -13.05 -3.54
CA GLU A 267 -2.18 -13.73 -2.82
C GLU A 267 -2.02 -13.64 -1.31
N GLN A 268 -0.82 -13.35 -0.81
CA GLN A 268 -0.53 -13.25 0.62
C GLN A 268 0.24 -11.97 0.94
N ILE A 269 -0.21 -11.31 2.01
CA ILE A 269 0.43 -10.13 2.57
C ILE A 269 0.60 -10.34 4.07
N ASP A 270 1.81 -10.18 4.57
CA ASP A 270 2.05 -9.97 5.99
C ASP A 270 2.55 -8.53 6.18
N ALA A 271 2.13 -7.87 7.26
CA ALA A 271 2.62 -6.53 7.59
C ALA A 271 3.07 -6.42 9.04
N TYR A 272 4.19 -5.73 9.23
CA TYR A 272 4.89 -5.59 10.48
C TYR A 272 5.16 -4.12 10.79
N SER A 273 4.91 -3.72 12.03
CA SER A 273 5.37 -2.45 12.57
C SER A 273 6.72 -2.65 13.25
N LEU A 274 7.69 -1.84 12.85
CA LEU A 274 9.05 -1.80 13.37
C LEU A 274 9.21 -0.54 14.23
N LEU A 275 9.31 -0.75 15.54
CA LEU A 275 9.58 0.31 16.51
C LEU A 275 11.02 0.15 17.05
N PRO A 276 11.78 1.26 17.21
CA PRO A 276 13.12 1.19 17.78
C PRO A 276 13.14 0.48 19.13
N GLY A 277 14.06 -0.48 19.29
CA GLY A 277 14.24 -1.24 20.53
C GLY A 277 13.13 -2.25 20.85
N ARG A 278 12.22 -2.55 19.91
CA ARG A 278 11.15 -3.54 20.09
C ARG A 278 11.21 -4.63 19.04
N ALA A 279 10.72 -5.81 19.39
CA ALA A 279 10.50 -6.86 18.42
C ALA A 279 9.48 -6.40 17.35
N PRO A 280 9.64 -6.80 16.08
CA PRO A 280 8.65 -6.56 15.04
C PRO A 280 7.25 -7.03 15.47
N LEU A 281 6.26 -6.16 15.37
CA LEU A 281 4.87 -6.49 15.67
C LEU A 281 4.13 -6.75 14.36
N ARG A 282 3.72 -8.01 14.11
CA ARG A 282 2.84 -8.30 12.99
C ARG A 282 1.44 -7.79 13.30
N PHE A 283 0.93 -6.87 12.50
CA PHE A 283 -0.42 -6.31 12.69
C PHE A 283 -1.42 -6.77 11.62
N LEU A 284 -0.93 -7.35 10.51
CA LEU A 284 -1.75 -7.90 9.45
C LEU A 284 -1.17 -9.22 8.96
N ARG A 285 -2.06 -10.18 8.74
CA ARG A 285 -1.91 -11.25 7.77
C ARG A 285 -3.15 -11.31 6.88
N ALA A 286 -2.98 -11.21 5.57
CA ALA A 286 -4.09 -11.21 4.62
C ALA A 286 -3.90 -12.23 3.50
N THR A 287 -4.98 -12.92 3.15
CA THR A 287 -5.10 -13.65 1.88
C THR A 287 -5.97 -12.84 0.92
N VAL A 288 -5.44 -12.48 -0.24
CA VAL A 288 -6.09 -11.65 -1.23
C VAL A 288 -6.92 -12.52 -2.16
N ARG A 289 -8.23 -12.26 -2.19
CA ARG A 289 -9.18 -13.01 -3.01
C ARG A 289 -9.44 -12.33 -4.35
N ASP A 290 -9.57 -11.00 -4.33
CA ASP A 290 -9.83 -10.19 -5.51
C ASP A 290 -9.29 -8.77 -5.28
N ILE A 291 -8.75 -8.16 -6.33
CA ILE A 291 -8.42 -6.74 -6.36
C ILE A 291 -8.79 -6.18 -7.74
N LYS A 292 -9.39 -4.99 -7.71
CA LYS A 292 -9.86 -4.26 -8.86
C LYS A 292 -9.49 -2.79 -8.73
N ILE A 293 -9.01 -2.18 -9.80
CA ILE A 293 -8.59 -0.79 -9.86
C ILE A 293 -9.22 -0.15 -11.10
N ASN A 294 -9.76 1.06 -10.96
CA ASN A 294 -10.46 1.79 -12.03
C ASN A 294 -11.57 0.98 -12.70
N VAL A 295 -12.39 0.33 -11.87
CA VAL A 295 -13.47 -0.55 -12.33
C VAL A 295 -14.82 0.15 -12.45
N GLY A 296 -14.86 1.47 -12.28
CA GLY A 296 -16.09 2.25 -12.41
C GLY A 296 -17.07 1.87 -11.31
N ILE A 297 -16.64 1.95 -10.05
CA ILE A 297 -17.47 1.55 -8.91
C ILE A 297 -18.73 2.41 -8.89
N ASP A 298 -19.89 1.75 -8.94
CA ASP A 298 -21.19 2.40 -8.83
C ASP A 298 -21.26 3.29 -7.57
N PRO A 299 -21.45 4.62 -7.75
CA PRO A 299 -21.63 5.58 -6.65
C PRO A 299 -22.66 5.16 -5.61
N ALA A 300 -23.71 4.43 -6.00
CA ALA A 300 -24.75 3.97 -5.09
C ALA A 300 -24.22 3.03 -4.00
N ARG A 301 -23.05 2.40 -4.19
CA ARG A 301 -22.39 1.60 -3.14
C ARG A 301 -21.98 2.46 -1.93
N PHE A 302 -21.85 3.77 -2.09
CA PHE A 302 -21.49 4.70 -1.02
C PHE A 302 -22.69 5.42 -0.42
N LEU A 303 -23.89 4.88 -0.61
CA LEU A 303 -25.13 5.31 0.02
C LEU A 303 -25.64 4.23 1.00
N PRO A 304 -26.30 4.61 2.11
CA PRO A 304 -26.96 3.65 2.98
C PRO A 304 -28.17 3.00 2.26
N PRO A 305 -28.61 1.79 2.68
CA PRO A 305 -29.85 1.20 2.21
C PRO A 305 -31.03 2.18 2.29
N GLY A 306 -31.75 2.36 1.18
CA GLY A 306 -32.90 3.29 1.09
C GLY A 306 -32.53 4.77 0.92
N GLY A 307 -31.24 5.12 0.92
CA GLY A 307 -30.78 6.47 0.58
C GLY A 307 -30.80 6.69 -0.93
N ARG A 308 -31.47 7.76 -1.38
CA ARG A 308 -31.24 8.38 -2.69
C ARG A 308 -30.21 9.48 -2.54
#